data_AF-A0A351DWW0-F1
#
_entry.id   AF-A0A351DWW0-F1
#
_cell.length_a   1.000
_cell.length_b   1.000
_cell.length_c   1.000
_cell.angle_alpha   90.00
_cell.angle_beta   90.00
_cell.angle_gamma   90.00
#
_symmetry.space_group_name_H-M   'P 1'
#
loop_
_entity.id
_entity.type
_entity.pdbx_description
1 polymer ?
#
loop_
_entity_poly.entity_id
_entity_poly.type
_entity_poly.pdbx_seq_one_letter_code
_entity_poly.pdbx_strand_id
1 'polypeptide(L)' 'PGWIDYSRTGTTHGSAFPQDTHVPALFLGSGIAHGETYKRTCIRDIAPTMAQIMRSPYPNGTTGKPIAEAIQP' A
#
# COMPACT_ATOMS: atom_id res chain seq x y z
N PRO A 1 10.91 12.47 -21.98
CA PRO A 1 10.57 12.12 -20.57
C PRO A 1 9.60 10.92 -20.54
N GLY A 2 9.81 9.94 -19.65
CA GLY A 2 8.97 8.72 -19.60
C GLY A 2 9.41 7.57 -20.52
N TRP A 3 10.64 7.59 -21.04
CA TRP A 3 11.22 6.45 -21.74
C TRP A 3 11.71 5.40 -20.72
N ILE A 4 11.26 4.17 -20.88
CA ILE A 4 11.72 3.00 -20.14
C ILE A 4 12.37 2.08 -21.15
N ASP A 5 13.58 1.59 -20.88
CA ASP A 5 14.25 0.64 -21.74
C ASP A 5 13.65 -0.77 -21.50
N TYR A 6 13.18 -1.44 -22.56
CA TYR A 6 12.49 -2.72 -22.45
C TYR A 6 12.84 -3.67 -23.61
N SER A 7 12.59 -4.97 -23.40
CA SER A 7 12.92 -6.02 -24.37
C SER A 7 12.08 -5.92 -25.66
N ARG A 8 12.51 -6.59 -26.73
CA ARG A 8 11.82 -6.59 -28.04
C ARG A 8 10.39 -7.18 -28.01
N THR A 9 9.95 -7.77 -26.90
CA THR A 9 8.60 -8.34 -26.73
C THR A 9 8.07 -8.10 -25.31
N GLY A 10 6.75 -7.98 -25.16
CA GLY A 10 6.04 -7.97 -23.86
C GLY A 10 5.59 -6.58 -23.39
N THR A 11 5.24 -6.50 -22.10
CA THR A 11 4.90 -5.28 -21.35
C THR A 11 5.93 -5.03 -20.25
N THR A 12 6.09 -3.78 -19.79
CA THR A 12 7.01 -3.41 -18.68
C THR A 12 6.28 -2.57 -17.64
N HIS A 13 6.91 -2.35 -16.49
CA HIS A 13 6.44 -1.46 -15.41
C HIS A 13 7.59 -0.57 -14.92
N GLY A 14 7.32 0.33 -13.97
CA GLY A 14 8.33 1.17 -13.32
C GLY A 14 8.28 2.64 -13.74
N SER A 15 7.27 3.03 -14.51
CA SER A 15 6.93 4.42 -14.71
C SER A 15 6.33 5.04 -13.43
N ALA A 16 6.38 6.36 -13.33
CA ALA A 16 5.70 7.09 -12.27
C ALA A 16 4.19 7.29 -12.53
N PHE A 17 3.63 6.67 -13.57
CA PHE A 17 2.23 6.87 -13.95
C PHE A 17 1.27 5.99 -13.15
N PRO A 18 -0.03 6.34 -13.08
CA PRO A 18 -1.02 5.59 -12.31
C PRO A 18 -1.10 4.09 -12.67
N GLN A 19 -0.87 3.75 -13.93
CA GLN A 19 -0.85 2.36 -14.42
C GLN A 19 0.19 1.46 -13.71
N ASP A 20 1.30 2.03 -13.22
CA ASP A 20 2.35 1.31 -12.51
C ASP A 20 2.36 1.56 -11.00
N THR A 21 1.57 2.53 -10.52
CA THR A 21 1.59 3.00 -9.12
C THR A 21 0.28 2.77 -8.37
N HIS A 22 -0.83 2.55 -9.08
CA HIS A 22 -2.12 2.23 -8.50
C HIS A 22 -2.28 0.71 -8.37
N VAL A 23 -2.26 0.22 -7.14
CA VAL A 23 -2.35 -1.20 -6.81
C VAL A 23 -3.51 -1.46 -5.85
N PRO A 24 -4.16 -2.64 -5.92
CA PRO A 24 -5.19 -3.01 -4.95
C PRO A 24 -4.57 -3.27 -3.57
N ALA A 25 -5.32 -2.93 -2.52
CA ALA A 25 -4.98 -3.23 -1.13
C ALA A 25 -6.19 -3.88 -0.45
N LEU A 26 -6.08 -5.17 -0.13
CA LEU A 26 -7.11 -5.94 0.55
C LEU A 26 -6.56 -6.41 1.89
N PHE A 27 -7.28 -6.10 2.97
CA PHE A 27 -6.95 -6.53 4.33
C PHE A 27 -8.04 -7.47 4.83
N LEU A 28 -7.65 -8.62 5.38
CA LEU A 28 -8.57 -9.63 5.91
C LEU A 28 -8.02 -10.23 7.19
N GLY A 29 -8.91 -10.54 8.13
CA GLY A 29 -8.59 -11.27 9.35
C GLY A 29 -8.92 -10.51 10.63
N SER A 30 -8.37 -10.98 11.75
CA SER A 30 -8.61 -10.41 13.07
C SER A 30 -8.10 -8.97 13.16
N GLY A 31 -8.90 -8.08 13.76
CA GLY A 31 -8.55 -6.67 13.94
C GLY A 31 -8.70 -5.81 12.68
N ILE A 32 -9.18 -6.38 11.55
CA ILE A 32 -9.48 -5.64 10.33
C ILE A 32 -10.95 -5.21 10.30
N ALA A 33 -11.20 -3.91 10.12
CA ALA A 33 -12.55 -3.39 9.97
C ALA A 33 -13.13 -3.75 8.60
N HIS A 34 -14.41 -4.12 8.55
CA HIS A 34 -15.10 -4.35 7.29
C HIS A 34 -15.47 -3.00 6.65
N GLY A 35 -15.13 -2.82 5.37
CA GLY A 35 -15.51 -1.66 4.59
C GLY A 35 -14.60 -1.42 3.40
N GLU A 36 -14.72 -0.23 2.84
CA GLU A 36 -13.90 0.27 1.74
C GLU A 36 -13.57 1.75 1.95
N THR A 37 -12.52 2.22 1.30
CA THR A 37 -12.15 3.64 1.30
C THR A 37 -11.58 4.04 -0.04
N TYR A 38 -11.93 5.25 -0.47
CA TYR A 38 -11.38 5.90 -1.66
C TYR A 38 -10.35 6.98 -1.29
N LYS A 39 -10.04 7.13 0.00
CA LYS A 39 -9.00 8.05 0.46
C LYS A 39 -7.64 7.59 -0.08
N ARG A 40 -6.82 8.55 -0.46
CA ARG A 40 -5.47 8.30 -0.94
C ARG A 40 -4.63 7.62 0.15
N THR A 41 -4.08 6.45 -0.17
CA THR A 41 -3.10 5.73 0.65
C THR A 41 -1.82 5.48 -0.16
N CYS A 42 -0.75 5.10 0.52
CA CYS A 42 0.51 4.70 -0.08
C CYS A 42 0.88 3.27 0.33
N ILE A 43 1.64 2.55 -0.49
CA ILE A 43 2.14 1.19 -0.17
C ILE A 43 2.87 1.16 1.18
N ARG A 44 3.56 2.25 1.52
CA ARG A 44 4.32 2.40 2.77
C ARG A 44 3.46 2.49 4.03
N ASP A 45 2.16 2.68 3.88
CA ASP A 45 1.19 2.73 4.97
C ASP A 45 0.80 1.34 5.46
N ILE A 46 1.06 0.29 4.68
CA ILE A 46 0.72 -1.10 5.02
C ILE A 46 1.44 -1.54 6.31
N ALA A 47 2.75 -1.33 6.40
CA ALA A 47 3.55 -1.77 7.54
C ALA A 47 3.10 -1.16 8.89
N PRO A 48 2.93 0.18 9.04
CA PRO A 48 2.42 0.76 10.28
C PRO A 48 0.96 0.38 10.56
N THR A 49 0.13 0.11 9.54
CA THR A 49 -1.24 -0.42 9.73
C THR A 49 -1.21 -1.78 10.41
N MET A 50 -0.39 -2.71 9.89
CA MET A 50 -0.24 -4.05 10.47
C MET A 50 0.35 -3.99 11.88
N ALA A 51 1.33 -3.13 12.13
CA ALA A 51 1.92 -2.94 13.45
C ALA A 51 0.86 -2.49 14.48
N GLN A 52 -0.05 -1.60 14.08
CA GLN A 52 -1.14 -1.14 14.94
C GLN A 52 -2.12 -2.27 15.27
N ILE A 53 -2.51 -3.08 14.28
CA ILE A 53 -3.38 -4.25 14.47
C ILE A 53 -2.75 -5.29 15.41
N MET A 54 -1.45 -5.54 15.23
CA MET A 54 -0.69 -6.50 16.04
C MET A 54 -0.26 -5.96 17.40
N ARG A 55 -0.51 -4.68 17.69
CA ARG A 55 -0.04 -3.98 18.91
C ARG A 55 1.48 -4.08 19.11
N SER A 56 2.21 -3.91 18.01
CA SER A 56 3.68 -3.92 17.97
C SER A 56 4.22 -2.53 17.69
N PRO A 57 5.45 -2.20 18.15
CA PRO A 57 6.17 -1.03 17.67
C PRO A 57 6.27 -1.01 16.15
N TYR A 58 6.36 0.19 15.56
CA TYR A 58 6.56 0.34 14.13
C TYR A 58 7.96 -0.12 13.70
N PRO A 59 8.10 -0.65 12.47
CA PRO A 59 9.41 -0.95 11.92
C PRO A 59 10.32 0.29 11.86
N ASN A 60 11.63 0.09 12.02
CA ASN A 60 12.61 1.15 11.80
C ASN A 60 12.50 1.69 10.37
N GLY A 61 12.62 3.02 10.20
CA GLY A 61 12.49 3.66 8.90
C GLY A 61 11.05 3.77 8.37
N THR A 62 10.04 3.54 9.21
CA THR A 62 8.64 3.79 8.85
C THR A 62 8.44 5.26 8.52
N THR A 63 8.04 5.54 7.28
CA THR A 63 7.69 6.89 6.81
C THR A 63 6.25 6.98 6.29
N GLY A 64 5.47 5.90 6.44
CA GLY A 64 4.01 5.88 6.18
C GLY A 64 3.21 6.15 7.45
N LYS A 65 1.89 6.12 7.35
CA LYS A 65 0.96 6.26 8.49
C LYS A 65 -0.07 5.12 8.47
N PRO A 66 -0.58 4.65 9.63
CA PRO A 66 -1.63 3.64 9.63
C PRO A 66 -2.87 4.08 8.85
N ILE A 67 -3.47 3.15 8.10
CA ILE A 67 -4.76 3.32 7.42
C ILE A 67 -5.85 3.10 8.46
N ALA A 68 -6.31 4.19 9.08
CA ALA A 68 -7.24 4.12 10.21
C ALA A 68 -8.55 3.39 9.87
N GLU A 69 -9.04 3.52 8.64
CA GLU A 69 -10.26 2.86 8.16
C GLU A 69 -10.14 1.34 8.11
N ALA A 70 -8.94 0.78 8.05
CA ALA A 70 -8.71 -0.65 8.01
C ALA A 70 -8.66 -1.30 9.42
N ILE A 71 -8.59 -0.50 10.49
CA ILE A 71 -8.31 -0.97 11.84
C ILE A 71 -9.61 -0.99 12.65
N GLN A 72 -9.91 -2.10 13.31
CA GLN A 72 -11.04 -2.18 14.23
C GLN A 72 -10.85 -1.27 15.45
N PRO A 73 -11.94 -0.71 16.00
CA PRO A 73 -11.91 0.04 17.27
C PRO A 73 -11.29 -0.76 18.42
#